data_AF-A0A3M7M350-F1
#
_entry.id   AF-A0A3M7M350-F1
#
_cell.length_a   1.000
_cell.length_b   1.000
_cell.length_c   1.000
_cell.angle_alpha   90.00
_cell.angle_beta   90.00
_cell.angle_gamma   90.00
#
_symmetry.space_group_name_H-M   'P 1'
#
loop_
_entity.id
_entity.type
_entity.pdbx_description
1 polymer ?
#
loop_
_entity_poly.entity_id
_entity_poly.type
_entity_poly.pdbx_seq_one_letter_code
_entity_poly.pdbx_strand_id
1 'polypeptide(L)'
;MPKTIPATRFLPQIRNPAPPPIPTAISSQPKTRCAEITAPHYPPAPNPDTLPIAAMSSTDNQDILLDAGLPNTEAVSLENYTFPKERLKKTLSNPKKQPIVLVSCGSFSPPTNLHLRMFEEAADYCEFETDYEVVGGFFSPVGDAYKKAGLASAQHRINMTRIAVQDSSKWIGVDPWEPLHKEYLPTVKVLDHFDHELNEVMGGIETEKGEKRRIHVALLAGADLIQTMSTPGLWAREDLSRILGHYGAFILERSGTDIVKDDALVQLQQWRENIRVIPQLIQNDVSSTKIRLFRKRGKSIRYYIPDKVVDYIYEHGLYSDDEKKAAEKGKATAAAEASGSSQGVSTS
;
A
#
# COMPACT_ATOMS: atom_id res chain seq x y z
N MET A 1 45.59 38.03 41.84
CA MET A 1 44.36 38.69 42.35
C MET A 1 43.48 39.09 41.18
N PRO A 2 42.30 38.47 41.02
CA PRO A 2 41.16 39.10 40.36
C PRO A 2 40.01 39.32 41.36
N LYS A 3 39.29 40.42 41.15
CA LYS A 3 38.28 41.00 42.02
C LYS A 3 36.98 40.18 42.05
N THR A 4 36.44 40.01 43.25
CA THR A 4 35.10 39.55 43.58
C THR A 4 34.04 40.61 43.25
N ILE A 5 32.91 40.19 42.66
CA ILE A 5 31.64 40.93 42.56
C ILE A 5 30.53 39.95 43.00
N PRO A 6 29.49 40.39 43.74
CA PRO A 6 28.66 39.51 44.56
C PRO A 6 27.39 38.98 43.88
N ALA A 7 26.82 37.98 44.54
CA ALA A 7 25.62 37.23 44.19
C ALA A 7 24.38 38.09 43.89
N THR A 8 23.55 37.65 42.93
CA THR A 8 22.17 38.13 42.80
C THR A 8 21.24 37.00 42.34
N ARG A 9 20.33 36.65 43.26
CA ARG A 9 18.95 36.13 43.13
C ARG A 9 18.64 34.96 42.18
N PHE A 10 18.37 33.83 42.83
CA PHE A 10 17.45 32.78 42.38
C PHE A 10 16.05 33.35 42.10
N LEU A 11 15.50 33.06 40.91
CA LEU A 11 14.07 33.14 40.61
C LEU A 11 13.42 31.77 40.84
N PRO A 12 12.20 31.71 41.43
CA PRO A 12 11.58 30.46 41.86
C PRO A 12 10.98 29.67 40.70
N GLN A 13 11.08 28.35 40.80
CA GLN A 13 10.40 27.42 39.90
C GLN A 13 8.87 27.55 40.02
N ILE A 14 8.21 27.73 38.88
CA ILE A 14 6.76 27.65 38.76
C ILE A 14 6.37 26.17 38.89
N ARG A 15 5.79 25.80 40.04
CA ARG A 15 5.13 24.51 40.23
C ARG A 15 3.74 24.57 39.60
N ASN A 16 3.46 23.67 38.66
CA ASN A 16 2.10 23.43 38.19
C ASN A 16 1.22 22.90 39.34
N PRO A 17 -0.02 23.39 39.51
CA PRO A 17 -0.92 22.89 40.54
C PRO A 17 -1.39 21.46 40.22
N ALA A 18 -1.56 20.65 41.27
CA ALA A 18 -2.09 19.30 41.19
C ALA A 18 -3.56 19.28 40.71
N PRO A 19 -4.01 18.22 40.00
CA PRO A 19 -5.40 18.10 39.57
C PRO A 19 -6.36 17.90 40.75
N PRO A 20 -7.62 18.35 40.64
CA PRO A 20 -8.61 18.20 41.71
C PRO A 20 -9.02 16.72 41.91
N PRO A 21 -9.48 16.34 43.12
CA PRO A 21 -9.86 14.96 43.42
C PRO A 21 -11.16 14.56 42.69
N ILE A 22 -11.20 13.30 42.25
CA ILE A 22 -12.36 12.66 41.61
C ILE A 22 -13.45 12.45 42.67
N PRO A 23 -14.70 12.89 42.45
CA PRO A 23 -15.79 12.63 43.39
C PRO A 23 -16.16 11.15 43.42
N THR A 24 -16.14 10.57 44.61
CA THR A 24 -16.65 9.22 44.89
C THR A 24 -18.18 9.29 44.94
N ALA A 25 -18.87 8.71 43.95
CA ALA A 25 -20.33 8.64 43.95
C ALA A 25 -20.79 7.44 44.81
N ILE A 26 -21.31 7.76 46.01
CA ILE A 26 -22.01 6.85 46.90
C ILE A 26 -23.46 6.70 46.43
N SER A 27 -23.91 5.45 46.44
CA SER A 27 -25.25 4.93 46.18
C SER A 27 -26.39 5.74 46.82
N SER A 28 -27.37 6.15 46.01
CA SER A 28 -28.77 6.27 46.43
C SER A 28 -29.71 6.14 45.22
N GLN A 29 -30.45 5.03 45.15
CA GLN A 29 -31.50 4.82 44.16
C GLN A 29 -32.85 5.35 44.68
N PRO A 30 -33.65 6.04 43.84
CA PRO A 30 -35.10 6.03 43.96
C PRO A 30 -35.71 5.00 43.00
N LYS A 31 -36.52 4.10 43.57
CA LYS A 31 -37.30 3.08 42.85
C LYS A 31 -38.21 3.74 41.80
N THR A 32 -37.96 3.47 40.53
CA THR A 32 -38.94 3.68 39.44
C THR A 32 -39.21 2.35 38.75
N ARG A 33 -40.50 2.12 38.54
CA ARG A 33 -41.16 0.86 38.16
C ARG A 33 -40.77 0.49 36.72
N CYS A 34 -40.11 -0.65 36.53
CA CYS A 34 -39.86 -1.22 35.20
C CYS A 34 -41.20 -1.61 34.55
N ALA A 35 -41.49 -1.04 33.38
CA ALA A 35 -42.46 -1.59 32.44
C ALA A 35 -41.73 -2.65 31.59
N GLU A 36 -42.25 -3.87 31.57
CA GLU A 36 -41.82 -4.93 30.67
C GLU A 36 -42.05 -4.50 29.22
N ILE A 37 -40.96 -4.37 28.45
CA ILE A 37 -41.03 -4.28 26.99
C ILE A 37 -40.85 -5.70 26.47
N THR A 38 -41.95 -6.30 26.02
CA THR A 38 -41.98 -7.62 25.37
C THR A 38 -41.24 -7.54 24.02
N ALA A 39 -40.35 -8.50 23.75
CA ALA A 39 -39.63 -8.59 22.49
C ALA A 39 -40.61 -8.84 21.30
N PRO A 40 -40.36 -8.27 20.11
CA PRO A 40 -41.20 -8.56 18.95
C PRO A 40 -40.99 -10.00 18.46
N HIS A 41 -42.09 -10.75 18.36
CA HIS A 41 -42.16 -12.06 17.72
C HIS A 41 -41.92 -11.94 16.21
N TYR A 42 -40.85 -12.56 15.71
CA TYR A 42 -40.67 -12.82 14.28
C TYR A 42 -41.40 -14.12 13.90
N PRO A 43 -42.12 -14.17 12.77
CA PRO A 43 -42.70 -15.42 12.27
C PRO A 43 -41.59 -16.37 11.76
N PRO A 44 -41.79 -17.69 11.84
CA PRO A 44 -40.82 -18.66 11.35
C PRO A 44 -40.73 -18.64 9.82
N ALA A 45 -39.53 -18.88 9.29
CA ALA A 45 -39.28 -19.00 7.85
C ALA A 45 -40.06 -20.17 7.22
N PRO A 46 -40.55 -20.05 5.98
CA PRO A 46 -41.27 -21.14 5.30
C PRO A 46 -40.33 -22.29 4.91
N ASN A 47 -40.87 -23.50 4.96
CA ASN A 47 -40.24 -24.79 4.66
C ASN A 47 -39.90 -24.90 3.14
N PRO A 48 -38.74 -25.45 2.71
CA PRO A 48 -38.29 -25.33 1.32
C PRO A 48 -38.93 -26.32 0.33
N ASP A 49 -39.85 -27.18 0.77
CA ASP A 49 -40.52 -28.14 -0.10
C ASP A 49 -42.00 -27.75 -0.30
N THR A 50 -42.29 -26.87 -1.25
CA THR A 50 -43.61 -26.81 -1.95
C THR A 50 -43.60 -25.83 -3.14
N LEU A 51 -43.70 -26.40 -4.35
CA LEU A 51 -44.18 -25.84 -5.65
C LEU A 51 -43.19 -25.05 -6.54
N PRO A 52 -43.39 -25.05 -7.88
CA PRO A 52 -43.32 -26.17 -8.82
C PRO A 52 -42.21 -25.95 -9.90
N ILE A 53 -41.76 -27.04 -10.52
CA ILE A 53 -40.79 -27.02 -11.64
C ILE A 53 -41.43 -26.32 -12.85
N ALA A 54 -40.93 -25.12 -13.18
CA ALA A 54 -41.14 -24.48 -14.47
C ALA A 54 -39.78 -24.29 -15.14
N ALA A 55 -39.57 -25.03 -16.23
CA ALA A 55 -38.41 -24.86 -17.09
C ALA A 55 -38.48 -23.48 -17.76
N MET A 56 -37.56 -22.58 -17.39
CA MET A 56 -37.21 -21.40 -18.18
C MET A 56 -35.69 -21.34 -18.28
N SER A 57 -35.22 -21.09 -19.49
CA SER A 57 -33.84 -21.20 -19.93
C SER A 57 -32.86 -20.42 -19.05
N SER A 58 -31.76 -21.07 -18.71
CA SER A 58 -30.59 -20.49 -18.06
C SER A 58 -29.97 -19.39 -18.93
N THR A 59 -30.29 -18.16 -18.61
CA THR A 59 -29.50 -16.97 -18.95
C THR A 59 -29.53 -16.11 -17.70
N ASP A 60 -28.46 -16.18 -16.90
CA ASP A 60 -28.00 -15.09 -16.03
C ASP A 60 -26.80 -15.56 -15.21
N ASN A 61 -25.62 -15.26 -15.74
CA ASN A 61 -24.38 -14.92 -15.02
C ASN A 61 -23.37 -14.41 -16.07
N GLN A 62 -23.83 -13.49 -16.91
CA GLN A 62 -22.99 -12.77 -17.85
C GLN A 62 -22.39 -11.57 -17.13
N ASP A 63 -21.07 -11.57 -17.10
CA ASP A 63 -20.22 -10.38 -17.24
C ASP A 63 -20.20 -9.42 -16.05
N ILE A 64 -19.52 -9.82 -14.96
CA ILE A 64 -18.65 -8.86 -14.28
C ILE A 64 -17.56 -8.51 -15.30
N LEU A 65 -17.81 -7.47 -16.08
CA LEU A 65 -16.82 -6.82 -16.93
C LEU A 65 -15.61 -6.47 -16.04
N LEU A 66 -14.55 -7.27 -16.17
CA LEU A 66 -13.17 -6.95 -15.82
C LEU A 66 -12.63 -5.85 -16.75
N ASP A 67 -13.44 -4.82 -17.03
CA ASP A 67 -13.04 -3.71 -17.88
C ASP A 67 -12.66 -2.52 -17.01
N ALA A 68 -11.44 -2.60 -16.49
CA ALA A 68 -10.71 -1.47 -15.94
C ALA A 68 -9.99 -0.68 -17.06
N GLY A 69 -10.54 -0.65 -18.29
CA GLY A 69 -9.97 0.12 -19.40
C GLY A 69 -8.61 -0.35 -19.88
N LEU A 70 -8.16 -1.56 -19.52
CA LEU A 70 -6.94 -2.19 -20.01
C LEU A 70 -7.18 -3.70 -20.22
N PRO A 71 -6.69 -4.29 -21.33
CA PRO A 71 -6.97 -5.69 -21.70
C PRO A 71 -6.36 -6.69 -20.72
N ASN A 72 -6.91 -7.91 -20.77
CA ASN A 72 -6.57 -9.08 -19.97
C ASN A 72 -5.11 -9.11 -19.47
N THR A 73 -4.93 -9.04 -18.15
CA THR A 73 -3.63 -8.93 -17.49
C THR A 73 -2.73 -10.16 -17.69
N GLU A 74 -3.30 -11.27 -18.15
CA GLU A 74 -2.57 -12.49 -18.55
C GLU A 74 -1.69 -12.29 -19.79
N ALA A 75 -1.85 -11.20 -20.54
CA ALA A 75 -1.13 -10.97 -21.79
C ALA A 75 0.02 -9.94 -21.70
N VAL A 76 0.26 -9.30 -20.55
CA VAL A 76 1.29 -8.25 -20.46
C VAL A 76 2.67 -8.89 -20.24
N SER A 77 3.59 -8.61 -21.16
CA SER A 77 5.01 -8.97 -21.13
C SER A 77 5.86 -7.72 -21.31
N LEU A 78 7.18 -7.81 -21.16
CA LEU A 78 8.07 -6.68 -21.45
C LEU A 78 7.99 -6.24 -22.92
N GLU A 79 7.60 -7.12 -23.85
CA GLU A 79 7.56 -6.82 -25.28
C GLU A 79 6.36 -5.94 -25.68
N ASN A 80 5.25 -6.03 -24.92
CA ASN A 80 4.04 -5.26 -25.17
C ASN A 80 3.70 -4.31 -24.01
N TYR A 81 4.66 -4.10 -23.10
CA TYR A 81 4.54 -3.17 -22.01
C TYR A 81 4.29 -1.74 -22.52
N THR A 82 3.41 -1.01 -21.83
CA THR A 82 3.18 0.42 -22.05
C THR A 82 3.10 1.10 -20.69
N PHE A 83 3.83 2.20 -20.53
CA PHE A 83 3.82 2.98 -19.30
C PHE A 83 2.43 3.55 -18.98
N PRO A 84 1.86 3.30 -17.79
CA PRO A 84 0.48 3.66 -17.44
C PRO A 84 0.33 5.15 -17.10
N LYS A 85 0.26 5.99 -18.12
CA LYS A 85 0.17 7.45 -18.00
C LYS A 85 -1.24 8.02 -17.85
N GLU A 86 -2.27 7.19 -17.85
CA GLU A 86 -3.68 7.61 -17.93
C GLU A 86 -4.17 8.44 -16.73
N ARG A 87 -3.53 8.24 -15.56
CA ARG A 87 -3.83 9.00 -14.32
C ARG A 87 -2.86 10.13 -14.04
N LEU A 88 -1.90 10.37 -14.93
CA LEU A 88 -1.01 11.52 -14.83
C LEU A 88 -1.74 12.81 -15.18
N LYS A 89 -1.40 13.87 -14.45
CA LYS A 89 -1.81 15.21 -14.83
C LYS A 89 -1.17 15.59 -16.16
N LYS A 90 -1.96 16.15 -17.08
CA LYS A 90 -1.50 16.54 -18.42
C LYS A 90 -0.79 17.88 -18.44
N THR A 91 -1.21 18.80 -17.56
CA THR A 91 -0.72 20.17 -17.51
C THR A 91 -0.45 20.57 -16.06
N LEU A 92 0.72 21.15 -15.81
CA LEU A 92 1.11 21.69 -14.51
C LEU A 92 0.22 22.90 -14.17
N SER A 93 -0.43 22.89 -13.00
CA SER A 93 -1.35 23.97 -12.60
C SER A 93 -0.63 25.19 -12.09
N ASN A 94 0.47 25.03 -11.37
CA ASN A 94 1.27 26.14 -10.87
C ASN A 94 2.66 26.12 -11.54
N PRO A 95 2.94 27.01 -12.50
CA PRO A 95 4.20 27.01 -13.23
C PRO A 95 5.43 27.37 -12.37
N LYS A 96 5.22 27.79 -11.12
CA LYS A 96 6.28 28.06 -10.14
C LYS A 96 6.64 26.82 -9.31
N LYS A 97 5.75 25.83 -9.22
CA LYS A 97 6.00 24.59 -8.49
C LYS A 97 6.78 23.60 -9.37
N GLN A 98 7.60 22.78 -8.72
CA GLN A 98 8.30 21.67 -9.36
C GLN A 98 7.33 20.47 -9.48
N PRO A 99 7.04 19.94 -10.67
CA PRO A 99 6.23 18.73 -10.79
C PRO A 99 6.94 17.54 -10.14
N ILE A 100 6.18 16.72 -9.41
CA ILE A 100 6.67 15.48 -8.79
C ILE A 100 5.73 14.29 -9.06
N VAL A 101 6.33 13.12 -9.26
CA VAL A 101 5.67 11.82 -9.22
C VAL A 101 6.18 11.02 -8.02
N LEU A 102 5.24 10.51 -7.22
CA LEU A 102 5.52 9.69 -6.06
C LEU A 102 5.43 8.20 -6.42
N VAL A 103 6.50 7.43 -6.19
CA VAL A 103 6.56 6.00 -6.52
C VAL A 103 6.67 5.18 -5.25
N SER A 104 5.68 4.33 -4.99
CA SER A 104 5.70 3.40 -3.87
C SER A 104 6.03 1.98 -4.34
N CYS A 105 7.28 1.57 -4.12
CA CYS A 105 7.72 0.20 -4.36
C CYS A 105 7.42 -0.66 -3.13
N GLY A 106 6.82 -1.84 -3.33
CA GLY A 106 6.47 -2.67 -2.19
C GLY A 106 5.84 -3.99 -2.55
N SER A 107 5.67 -4.85 -1.54
CA SER A 107 5.06 -6.16 -1.77
C SER A 107 3.57 -6.08 -2.09
N PHE A 108 2.80 -5.23 -1.38
CA PHE A 108 1.34 -5.12 -1.52
C PHE A 108 0.61 -6.48 -1.51
N SER A 109 0.88 -7.30 -0.49
CA SER A 109 0.34 -8.67 -0.39
C SER A 109 -0.50 -8.86 0.87
N PRO A 110 -1.72 -8.30 0.95
CA PRO A 110 -2.37 -7.43 -0.05
C PRO A 110 -2.08 -5.93 0.18
N PRO A 111 -2.46 -5.02 -0.74
CA PRO A 111 -2.55 -3.60 -0.41
C PRO A 111 -3.54 -3.36 0.73
N THR A 112 -3.36 -2.26 1.45
CA THR A 112 -4.20 -1.89 2.61
C THR A 112 -4.57 -0.41 2.53
N ASN A 113 -5.57 0.01 3.33
CA ASN A 113 -5.97 1.42 3.38
C ASN A 113 -4.82 2.34 3.84
N LEU A 114 -3.85 1.82 4.60
CA LEU A 114 -2.65 2.57 4.98
C LEU A 114 -1.78 2.92 3.76
N HIS A 115 -1.63 2.00 2.81
CA HIS A 115 -0.85 2.24 1.59
C HIS A 115 -1.49 3.35 0.74
N LEU A 116 -2.82 3.36 0.63
CA LEU A 116 -3.55 4.44 -0.05
C LEU A 116 -3.41 5.76 0.71
N ARG A 117 -3.60 5.73 2.04
CA ARG A 117 -3.47 6.93 2.89
C ARG A 117 -2.08 7.56 2.78
N MET A 118 -1.03 6.76 2.64
CA MET A 118 0.34 7.25 2.48
C MET A 118 0.52 8.14 1.24
N PHE A 119 -0.18 7.87 0.15
CA PHE A 119 -0.17 8.76 -1.02
C PHE A 119 -0.83 10.10 -0.72
N GLU A 120 -2.00 10.09 -0.08
CA GLU A 120 -2.73 11.31 0.26
C GLU A 120 -1.94 12.18 1.25
N GLU A 121 -1.35 11.59 2.29
CA GLU A 121 -0.48 12.32 3.25
C GLU A 121 0.75 12.94 2.57
N ALA A 122 1.35 12.24 1.62
CA ALA A 122 2.49 12.76 0.86
C ALA A 122 2.07 13.86 -0.13
N ALA A 123 0.88 13.76 -0.71
CA ALA A 123 0.35 14.81 -1.58
C ALA A 123 0.04 16.09 -0.79
N ASP A 124 -0.60 15.98 0.37
CA ASP A 124 -0.83 17.11 1.28
C ASP A 124 0.50 17.73 1.72
N TYR A 125 1.48 16.92 2.14
CA TYR A 125 2.79 17.42 2.52
C TYR A 125 3.49 18.15 1.36
N CYS A 126 3.43 17.61 0.13
CA CYS A 126 3.97 18.29 -1.04
C CYS A 126 3.29 19.65 -1.26
N GLU A 127 1.97 19.71 -1.13
CA GLU A 127 1.20 20.93 -1.40
C GLU A 127 1.50 22.05 -0.40
N PHE A 128 1.58 21.72 0.89
CA PHE A 128 1.63 22.70 1.98
C PHE A 128 3.03 22.99 2.52
N GLU A 129 3.94 22.01 2.46
CA GLU A 129 5.25 22.09 3.13
C GLU A 129 6.43 22.16 2.13
N THR A 130 6.16 22.13 0.83
CA THR A 130 7.20 22.11 -0.21
C THR A 130 6.84 22.94 -1.45
N ASP A 131 7.80 23.12 -2.35
CA ASP A 131 7.59 23.73 -3.66
C ASP A 131 7.15 22.70 -4.74
N TYR A 132 6.74 21.50 -4.35
CA TYR A 132 6.28 20.49 -5.30
C TYR A 132 4.78 20.59 -5.62
N GLU A 133 4.44 20.22 -6.85
CA GLU A 133 3.07 19.90 -7.26
C GLU A 133 3.02 18.43 -7.65
N VAL A 134 2.20 17.64 -6.96
CA VAL A 134 2.03 16.22 -7.31
C VAL A 134 1.26 16.10 -8.62
N VAL A 135 1.89 15.50 -9.61
CA VAL A 135 1.31 15.27 -10.95
C VAL A 135 0.97 13.80 -11.20
N GLY A 136 1.32 12.91 -10.28
CA GLY A 136 0.97 11.50 -10.31
C GLY A 136 1.53 10.70 -9.15
N GLY A 137 0.96 9.52 -8.92
CA GLY A 137 1.44 8.55 -7.95
C GLY A 137 1.37 7.14 -8.52
N PHE A 138 2.30 6.25 -8.15
CA PHE A 138 2.31 4.88 -8.65
C PHE A 138 2.60 3.86 -7.56
N PHE A 139 1.77 2.82 -7.51
CA PHE A 139 2.19 1.55 -6.94
C PHE A 139 3.10 0.82 -7.93
N SER A 140 4.26 0.36 -7.46
CA SER A 140 5.12 -0.61 -8.16
C SER A 140 5.20 -1.90 -7.32
N PRO A 141 4.33 -2.90 -7.58
CA PRO A 141 4.39 -4.17 -6.86
C PRO A 141 5.67 -4.94 -7.18
N VAL A 142 6.38 -5.43 -6.16
CA VAL A 142 7.65 -6.15 -6.36
C VAL A 142 7.49 -7.40 -7.24
N GLY A 143 8.51 -7.81 -8.00
CA GLY A 143 8.53 -9.08 -8.74
C GLY A 143 8.58 -10.33 -7.84
N ASP A 144 8.14 -11.48 -8.37
CA ASP A 144 8.13 -12.75 -7.61
C ASP A 144 9.54 -13.30 -7.32
N ALA A 145 10.55 -12.83 -8.05
CA ALA A 145 11.96 -13.12 -7.80
C ALA A 145 12.47 -12.63 -6.42
N TYR A 146 11.73 -11.74 -5.74
CA TYR A 146 12.03 -11.28 -4.39
C TYR A 146 11.95 -12.40 -3.33
N LYS A 147 11.24 -13.50 -3.61
CA LYS A 147 11.19 -14.74 -2.78
C LYS A 147 10.82 -14.53 -1.31
N LYS A 148 10.15 -13.43 -0.94
CA LYS A 148 9.67 -13.22 0.43
C LYS A 148 8.56 -14.21 0.77
N ALA A 149 8.68 -14.85 1.92
CA ALA A 149 7.74 -15.88 2.36
C ALA A 149 6.31 -15.32 2.51
N GLY A 150 5.33 -16.05 1.97
CA GLY A 150 3.90 -15.73 2.10
C GLY A 150 3.40 -14.58 1.22
N LEU A 151 4.14 -14.25 0.15
CA LEU A 151 3.61 -13.39 -0.92
C LEU A 151 2.67 -14.17 -1.83
N ALA A 152 1.54 -13.55 -2.18
CA ALA A 152 0.77 -13.98 -3.34
C ALA A 152 1.58 -13.71 -4.62
N SER A 153 1.22 -14.37 -5.73
CA SER A 153 1.86 -14.12 -7.03
C SER A 153 1.79 -12.63 -7.40
N ALA A 154 2.78 -12.15 -8.17
CA ALA A 154 2.82 -10.77 -8.65
C ALA A 154 1.53 -10.41 -9.37
N GLN A 155 1.00 -11.34 -10.16
CA GLN A 155 -0.27 -11.21 -10.85
C GLN A 155 -1.42 -10.83 -9.91
N HIS A 156 -1.63 -11.56 -8.82
CA HIS A 156 -2.67 -11.22 -7.85
C HIS A 156 -2.41 -9.87 -7.20
N ARG A 157 -1.15 -9.54 -6.89
CA ARG A 157 -0.78 -8.29 -6.21
C ARG A 157 -1.02 -7.07 -7.10
N ILE A 158 -0.69 -7.16 -8.39
CA ILE A 158 -1.01 -6.15 -9.41
C ILE A 158 -2.53 -5.96 -9.53
N ASN A 159 -3.29 -7.05 -9.58
CA ASN A 159 -4.75 -6.97 -9.66
C ASN A 159 -5.35 -6.31 -8.42
N MET A 160 -4.91 -6.71 -7.23
CA MET A 160 -5.38 -6.10 -5.99
C MET A 160 -5.01 -4.62 -5.89
N THR A 161 -3.82 -4.19 -6.32
CA THR A 161 -3.47 -2.76 -6.30
C THR A 161 -4.28 -1.97 -7.32
N ARG A 162 -4.54 -2.53 -8.52
CA ARG A 162 -5.41 -1.89 -9.53
C ARG A 162 -6.83 -1.72 -9.00
N ILE A 163 -7.40 -2.77 -8.45
CA ILE A 163 -8.73 -2.75 -7.82
C ILE A 163 -8.78 -1.73 -6.67
N ALA A 164 -7.72 -1.64 -5.86
CA ALA A 164 -7.66 -0.72 -4.73
C ALA A 164 -7.79 0.76 -5.14
N VAL A 165 -7.26 1.13 -6.30
CA VAL A 165 -7.25 2.52 -6.79
C VAL A 165 -8.30 2.83 -7.84
N GLN A 166 -8.95 1.80 -8.42
CA GLN A 166 -9.82 1.94 -9.60
C GLN A 166 -10.87 3.03 -9.42
N ASP A 167 -11.67 2.94 -8.36
CA ASP A 167 -12.77 3.89 -8.09
C ASP A 167 -12.44 4.92 -7.01
N SER A 168 -11.38 4.69 -6.23
CA SER A 168 -11.04 5.49 -5.05
C SER A 168 -10.07 6.63 -5.35
N SER A 169 -9.34 6.58 -6.48
CA SER A 169 -8.33 7.58 -6.84
C SER A 169 -8.40 7.97 -8.32
N LYS A 170 -8.08 9.23 -8.59
CA LYS A 170 -7.95 9.79 -9.95
C LYS A 170 -6.50 10.04 -10.38
N TRP A 171 -5.54 9.93 -9.46
CA TRP A 171 -4.15 10.34 -9.65
C TRP A 171 -3.12 9.25 -9.33
N ILE A 172 -3.56 8.15 -8.70
CA ILE A 172 -2.71 7.01 -8.35
C ILE A 172 -2.93 5.89 -9.36
N GLY A 173 -1.88 5.52 -10.10
CA GLY A 173 -1.81 4.39 -11.02
C GLY A 173 -1.06 3.18 -10.44
N VAL A 174 -0.97 2.12 -11.25
CA VAL A 174 -0.19 0.91 -10.93
C VAL A 174 0.69 0.57 -12.12
N ASP A 175 1.99 0.57 -11.91
CA ASP A 175 2.95 0.15 -12.93
C ASP A 175 3.35 -1.33 -12.73
N PRO A 176 3.04 -2.22 -13.69
CA PRO A 176 3.45 -3.61 -13.62
C PRO A 176 4.89 -3.85 -14.13
N TRP A 177 5.66 -2.84 -14.53
CA TRP A 177 6.98 -3.04 -15.15
C TRP A 177 7.96 -3.89 -14.35
N GLU A 178 8.11 -3.60 -13.06
CA GLU A 178 9.01 -4.33 -12.16
C GLU A 178 8.72 -5.85 -12.16
N PRO A 179 7.48 -6.32 -11.94
CA PRO A 179 7.18 -7.74 -11.86
C PRO A 179 7.18 -8.48 -13.21
N LEU A 180 7.25 -7.78 -14.35
CA LEU A 180 7.44 -8.41 -15.65
C LEU A 180 8.88 -8.96 -15.84
N HIS A 181 9.82 -8.54 -15.00
CA HIS A 181 11.19 -9.03 -15.03
C HIS A 181 11.30 -10.38 -14.32
N LYS A 182 12.06 -11.30 -14.91
CA LYS A 182 12.31 -12.64 -14.34
C LYS A 182 13.25 -12.59 -13.13
N GLU A 183 14.12 -11.59 -13.07
CA GLU A 183 15.11 -11.41 -12.01
C GLU A 183 14.65 -10.36 -11.00
N TYR A 184 15.26 -10.38 -9.81
CA TYR A 184 15.01 -9.33 -8.83
C TYR A 184 15.59 -8.00 -9.30
N LEU A 185 14.79 -6.94 -9.21
CA LEU A 185 15.22 -5.58 -9.52
C LEU A 185 15.41 -4.76 -8.24
N PRO A 186 16.57 -4.13 -8.06
CA PRO A 186 16.74 -3.12 -7.03
C PRO A 186 15.80 -1.93 -7.23
N THR A 187 15.31 -1.33 -6.14
CA THR A 187 14.39 -0.17 -6.17
C THR A 187 14.93 0.98 -7.02
N VAL A 188 16.25 1.19 -7.04
CA VAL A 188 16.86 2.24 -7.87
C VAL A 188 16.56 2.06 -9.36
N LYS A 189 16.50 0.81 -9.86
CA LYS A 189 16.18 0.52 -11.27
C LYS A 189 14.73 0.83 -11.60
N VAL A 190 13.84 0.66 -10.64
CA VAL A 190 12.44 1.05 -10.77
C VAL A 190 12.33 2.57 -10.86
N LEU A 191 13.02 3.32 -9.98
CA LEU A 191 13.03 4.78 -10.05
C LEU A 191 13.68 5.31 -11.34
N ASP A 192 14.76 4.67 -11.80
CA ASP A 192 15.40 4.97 -13.09
C ASP A 192 14.42 4.77 -14.25
N HIS A 193 13.64 3.69 -14.24
CA HIS A 193 12.60 3.41 -15.24
C HIS A 193 11.53 4.51 -15.26
N PHE A 194 10.98 4.88 -14.10
CA PHE A 194 10.01 5.98 -14.02
C PHE A 194 10.59 7.30 -14.56
N ASP A 195 11.84 7.61 -14.20
CA ASP A 195 12.49 8.84 -14.66
C ASP A 195 12.67 8.85 -16.18
N HIS A 196 13.09 7.73 -16.77
CA HIS A 196 13.21 7.55 -18.22
C HIS A 196 11.85 7.73 -18.92
N GLU A 197 10.81 7.01 -18.49
CA GLU A 197 9.48 7.10 -19.10
C GLU A 197 8.89 8.51 -19.01
N LEU A 198 9.00 9.15 -17.83
CA LEU A 198 8.42 10.47 -17.59
C LEU A 198 9.19 11.61 -18.26
N ASN A 199 10.52 11.53 -18.33
CA ASN A 199 11.35 12.66 -18.77
C ASN A 199 12.04 12.46 -20.11
N GLU A 200 12.38 11.24 -20.49
CA GLU A 200 13.04 10.95 -21.78
C GLU A 200 12.02 10.54 -22.85
N VAL A 201 11.07 9.65 -22.52
CA VAL A 201 10.03 9.21 -23.46
C VAL A 201 8.90 10.24 -23.59
N MET A 202 8.36 10.71 -22.47
CA MET A 202 7.28 11.71 -22.46
C MET A 202 7.77 13.16 -22.59
N GLY A 203 9.04 13.42 -22.33
CA GLY A 203 9.63 14.76 -22.36
C GLY A 203 9.23 15.68 -21.18
N GLY A 204 8.64 15.13 -20.11
CA GLY A 204 8.12 15.89 -18.98
C GLY A 204 6.66 16.35 -19.12
N ILE A 205 6.20 17.17 -18.18
CA ILE A 205 4.83 17.71 -18.15
C ILE A 205 4.75 19.08 -18.82
N GLU A 206 3.65 19.35 -19.51
CA GLU A 206 3.42 20.67 -20.12
C GLU A 206 2.96 21.69 -19.09
N THR A 207 3.39 22.93 -19.24
CA THR A 207 2.80 24.09 -18.56
C THR A 207 1.67 24.67 -19.41
N GLU A 208 0.87 25.58 -18.85
CA GLU A 208 -0.17 26.29 -19.61
C GLU A 208 0.37 27.05 -20.85
N LYS A 209 1.67 27.37 -20.85
CA LYS A 209 2.35 28.03 -21.98
C LYS A 209 2.91 27.06 -23.03
N GLY A 210 2.71 25.75 -22.85
CA GLY A 210 3.25 24.71 -23.72
C GLY A 210 4.73 24.37 -23.48
N GLU A 211 5.40 25.02 -22.53
CA GLU A 211 6.76 24.64 -22.13
C GLU A 211 6.73 23.30 -21.39
N LYS A 212 7.70 22.42 -21.66
CA LYS A 212 7.89 21.17 -20.92
C LYS A 212 8.73 21.41 -19.66
N ARG A 213 8.30 20.83 -18.55
CA ARG A 213 9.02 20.81 -17.27
C ARG A 213 9.38 19.38 -16.92
N ARG A 214 10.64 19.17 -16.54
CA ARG A 214 11.12 17.87 -16.04
C ARG A 214 10.37 17.51 -14.77
N ILE A 215 9.83 16.31 -14.71
CA ILE A 215 9.13 15.73 -13.55
C ILE A 215 10.19 15.16 -12.60
N HIS A 216 10.12 15.53 -11.33
CA HIS A 216 10.95 14.91 -10.29
C HIS A 216 10.31 13.59 -9.86
N VAL A 217 11.10 12.52 -9.79
CA VAL A 217 10.65 11.22 -9.27
C VAL A 217 11.14 11.10 -7.84
N ALA A 218 10.26 10.71 -6.92
CA ALA A 218 10.65 10.46 -5.52
C ALA A 218 10.06 9.15 -5.00
N LEU A 219 10.83 8.49 -4.13
CA LEU A 219 10.38 7.27 -3.45
C LEU A 219 9.36 7.62 -2.36
N LEU A 220 8.23 6.92 -2.32
CA LEU A 220 7.23 7.01 -1.26
C LEU A 220 7.18 5.69 -0.48
N ALA A 221 7.48 5.75 0.82
CA ALA A 221 7.55 4.56 1.65
C ALA A 221 7.13 4.82 3.11
N GLY A 222 6.86 3.74 3.84
CA GLY A 222 6.70 3.81 5.29
C GLY A 222 8.04 3.76 6.01
N ALA A 223 8.03 4.15 7.29
CA ALA A 223 9.16 4.10 8.22
C ALA A 223 9.98 2.80 8.20
N ASP A 224 9.31 1.66 8.03
CA ASP A 224 9.97 0.35 8.02
C ASP A 224 11.04 0.26 6.91
N LEU A 225 10.84 0.92 5.76
CA LEU A 225 11.81 0.88 4.66
C LEU A 225 13.07 1.69 4.98
N ILE A 226 12.93 2.88 5.57
CA ILE A 226 14.10 3.72 5.89
C ILE A 226 14.98 3.04 6.94
N GLN A 227 14.39 2.30 7.89
CA GLN A 227 15.15 1.49 8.84
C GLN A 227 16.00 0.42 8.14
N THR A 228 15.47 -0.24 7.10
CA THR A 228 16.29 -1.19 6.30
C THR A 228 17.41 -0.49 5.55
N MET A 229 17.18 0.73 5.04
CA MET A 229 18.21 1.52 4.34
C MET A 229 19.35 1.95 5.27
N SER A 230 19.06 2.17 6.55
CA SER A 230 20.09 2.44 7.56
C SER A 230 20.84 1.20 8.05
N THR A 231 20.40 -0.02 7.67
CA THR A 231 21.04 -1.26 8.11
C THR A 231 22.26 -1.58 7.21
N PRO A 232 23.48 -1.65 7.76
CA PRO A 232 24.68 -1.92 6.97
C PRO A 232 24.62 -3.23 6.20
N GLY A 233 25.03 -3.21 4.93
CA GLY A 233 25.13 -4.39 4.06
C GLY A 233 23.80 -4.87 3.45
N LEU A 234 22.67 -4.25 3.79
CA LEU A 234 21.37 -4.61 3.20
C LEU A 234 21.09 -3.89 1.87
N TRP A 235 21.67 -2.70 1.68
CA TRP A 235 21.55 -1.91 0.47
C TRP A 235 22.94 -1.58 -0.07
N ALA A 236 23.11 -1.64 -1.40
CA ALA A 236 24.32 -1.14 -2.04
C ALA A 236 24.45 0.36 -1.82
N ARG A 237 25.68 0.83 -1.55
CA ARG A 237 25.91 2.24 -1.20
C ARG A 237 25.63 3.16 -2.40
N GLU A 238 25.91 2.67 -3.59
CA GLU A 238 25.67 3.33 -4.86
C GLU A 238 24.17 3.50 -5.10
N ASP A 239 23.38 2.46 -4.78
CA ASP A 239 21.93 2.49 -4.86
C ASP A 239 21.35 3.51 -3.87
N LEU A 240 21.81 3.51 -2.61
CA LEU A 240 21.40 4.52 -1.63
C LEU A 240 21.77 5.93 -2.07
N SER A 241 22.96 6.11 -2.61
CA SER A 241 23.42 7.41 -3.12
C SER A 241 22.54 7.92 -4.26
N ARG A 242 22.04 7.02 -5.11
CA ARG A 242 21.16 7.40 -6.21
C ARG A 242 19.72 7.62 -5.72
N ILE A 243 19.19 6.71 -4.92
CA ILE A 243 17.83 6.82 -4.34
C ILE A 243 17.72 8.08 -3.48
N LEU A 244 18.56 8.22 -2.45
CA LEU A 244 18.44 9.30 -1.48
C LEU A 244 19.17 10.59 -1.90
N GLY A 245 20.19 10.49 -2.76
CA GLY A 245 20.92 11.65 -3.25
C GLY A 245 20.30 12.33 -4.48
N HIS A 246 19.66 11.57 -5.37
CA HIS A 246 19.09 12.09 -6.62
C HIS A 246 17.56 12.17 -6.60
N TYR A 247 16.89 11.08 -6.23
CA TYR A 247 15.41 11.03 -6.22
C TYR A 247 14.81 11.55 -4.92
N GLY A 248 15.48 11.33 -3.79
CA GLY A 248 14.94 11.60 -2.47
C GLY A 248 13.80 10.65 -2.09
N ALA A 249 13.30 10.81 -0.87
CA ALA A 249 12.24 9.96 -0.33
C ALA A 249 11.27 10.74 0.55
N PHE A 250 9.99 10.38 0.46
CA PHE A 250 8.94 10.77 1.38
C PHE A 250 8.60 9.56 2.25
N ILE A 251 8.81 9.71 3.56
CA ILE A 251 8.70 8.63 4.52
C ILE A 251 7.56 8.91 5.48
N LEU A 252 6.50 8.11 5.42
CA LEU A 252 5.40 8.19 6.37
C LEU A 252 5.79 7.51 7.68
N GLU A 253 5.76 8.26 8.77
CA GLU A 253 5.96 7.71 10.11
C GLU A 253 4.83 6.76 10.50
N ARG A 254 5.18 5.74 11.29
CA ARG A 254 4.20 4.81 11.86
C ARG A 254 4.20 4.92 13.38
N SER A 255 3.08 4.59 13.99
CA SER A 255 2.96 4.53 15.46
C SER A 255 3.99 3.55 16.03
N GLY A 256 4.93 4.05 16.84
CA GLY A 256 6.00 3.26 17.45
C GLY A 256 7.36 3.32 16.73
N THR A 257 7.46 3.99 15.57
CA THR A 257 8.75 4.29 14.90
C THR A 257 8.95 5.80 14.91
N ASP A 258 9.73 6.31 15.86
CA ASP A 258 10.10 7.72 15.89
C ASP A 258 11.36 7.89 15.02
N ILE A 259 11.16 8.06 13.72
CA ILE A 259 12.27 8.13 12.74
C ILE A 259 13.16 9.34 13.04
N VAL A 260 12.55 10.41 13.58
CA VAL A 260 13.24 11.63 13.98
C VAL A 260 14.14 11.42 15.20
N LYS A 261 13.82 10.46 16.09
CA LYS A 261 14.65 10.07 17.25
C LYS A 261 15.53 8.83 17.02
N ASP A 262 15.35 8.11 15.91
CA ASP A 262 16.07 6.87 15.59
C ASP A 262 17.49 7.13 15.04
N ASP A 263 18.42 6.22 15.33
CA ASP A 263 19.77 6.14 14.74
C ASP A 263 19.75 6.04 13.21
N ALA A 264 18.62 5.69 12.60
CA ALA A 264 18.47 5.50 11.16
C ALA A 264 18.80 6.78 10.36
N LEU A 265 18.27 7.94 10.78
CA LEU A 265 18.60 9.21 10.14
C LEU A 265 20.05 9.64 10.43
N VAL A 266 20.64 9.17 11.53
CA VAL A 266 22.05 9.41 11.85
C VAL A 266 22.96 8.73 10.81
N GLN A 267 22.65 7.47 10.46
CA GLN A 267 23.40 6.74 9.43
C GLN A 267 23.21 7.31 8.02
N LEU A 268 22.07 7.98 7.78
CA LEU A 268 21.72 8.56 6.49
C LEU A 268 21.89 10.09 6.45
N GLN A 269 22.62 10.70 7.40
CA GLN A 269 22.68 12.15 7.55
C GLN A 269 23.11 12.91 6.30
N GLN A 270 24.01 12.33 5.51
CA GLN A 270 24.47 12.98 4.27
C GLN A 270 23.35 13.20 3.24
N TRP A 271 22.21 12.52 3.37
CA TRP A 271 21.04 12.69 2.51
C TRP A 271 19.82 13.24 3.25
N ARG A 272 20.00 13.75 4.49
CA ARG A 272 18.89 14.18 5.36
C ARG A 272 17.94 15.17 4.68
N GLU A 273 18.47 16.13 3.95
CA GLU A 273 17.68 17.18 3.26
C GLU A 273 16.79 16.61 2.13
N ASN A 274 17.12 15.43 1.61
CA ASN A 274 16.35 14.73 0.59
C ASN A 274 15.38 13.69 1.16
N ILE A 275 15.36 13.51 2.49
CA ILE A 275 14.45 12.59 3.20
C ILE A 275 13.40 13.43 3.91
N ARG A 276 12.18 13.42 3.39
CA ARG A 276 11.03 14.15 3.93
C ARG A 276 10.19 13.23 4.79
N VAL A 277 10.30 13.41 6.10
CA VAL A 277 9.54 12.61 7.07
C VAL A 277 8.17 13.25 7.28
N ILE A 278 7.11 12.48 7.04
CA ILE A 278 5.71 12.90 7.16
C ILE A 278 5.14 12.29 8.44
N PRO A 279 4.79 13.11 9.46
CA PRO A 279 4.23 12.60 10.70
C PRO A 279 2.80 12.11 10.48
N GLN A 280 2.49 10.91 10.97
CA GLN A 280 1.13 10.38 10.91
C GLN A 280 0.27 10.95 12.05
N LEU A 281 -0.61 11.90 11.72
CA LEU A 281 -1.51 12.53 12.70
C LEU A 281 -2.62 11.58 13.19
N ILE A 282 -3.12 10.71 12.32
CA ILE A 282 -4.12 9.69 12.65
C ILE A 282 -3.48 8.31 12.54
N GLN A 283 -3.38 7.62 13.68
CA GLN A 283 -2.72 6.32 13.74
C GLN A 283 -3.49 5.25 12.96
N ASN A 284 -2.82 4.65 11.98
CA ASN A 284 -3.30 3.49 11.26
C ASN A 284 -2.16 2.48 11.12
N ASP A 285 -2.23 1.41 11.92
CA ASP A 285 -1.17 0.40 12.02
C ASP A 285 -1.53 -0.91 11.28
N VAL A 286 -2.46 -0.84 10.34
CA VAL A 286 -2.92 -1.99 9.54
C VAL A 286 -1.85 -2.38 8.51
N SER A 287 -1.14 -3.47 8.78
CA SER A 287 -0.15 -4.06 7.88
C SER A 287 -0.71 -5.26 7.10
N SER A 288 -0.17 -5.51 5.91
CA SER A 288 -0.52 -6.70 5.12
C SER A 288 -0.30 -8.00 5.90
N THR A 289 0.70 -8.05 6.79
CA THR A 289 0.94 -9.21 7.68
C THR A 289 -0.23 -9.45 8.63
N LYS A 290 -0.81 -8.40 9.23
CA LYS A 290 -2.01 -8.52 10.07
C LYS A 290 -3.22 -8.99 9.23
N ILE A 291 -3.38 -8.46 8.01
CA ILE A 291 -4.45 -8.89 7.10
C ILE A 291 -4.37 -10.38 6.77
N ARG A 292 -3.19 -10.87 6.34
CA ARG A 292 -2.98 -12.30 6.06
C ARG A 292 -3.25 -13.15 7.31
N LEU A 293 -2.81 -12.70 8.48
CA LEU A 293 -3.07 -13.40 9.75
C LEU A 293 -4.57 -13.48 10.09
N PHE A 294 -5.32 -12.40 9.88
CA PHE A 294 -6.76 -12.38 10.12
C PHE A 294 -7.51 -13.27 9.14
N ARG A 295 -7.17 -13.19 7.84
CA ARG A 295 -7.74 -14.06 6.81
C ARG A 295 -7.49 -15.54 7.13
N LYS A 296 -6.26 -15.89 7.50
CA LYS A 296 -5.89 -17.25 7.92
C LYS A 296 -6.69 -17.75 9.13
N ARG A 297 -7.04 -16.87 10.06
CA ARG A 297 -7.82 -17.19 11.27
C ARG A 297 -9.34 -17.11 11.05
N GLY A 298 -9.81 -16.96 9.81
CA GLY A 298 -11.23 -16.81 9.50
C GLY A 298 -11.85 -15.52 10.02
N LYS A 299 -11.04 -14.53 10.43
CA LYS A 299 -11.52 -13.22 10.87
C LYS A 299 -11.83 -12.35 9.65
N SER A 300 -12.81 -11.45 9.80
CA SER A 300 -13.09 -10.45 8.79
C SER A 300 -11.89 -9.51 8.57
N ILE A 301 -11.64 -9.19 7.30
CA ILE A 301 -10.64 -8.19 6.87
C ILE A 301 -11.30 -6.95 6.24
N ARG A 302 -12.64 -6.88 6.24
CA ARG A 302 -13.42 -5.75 5.69
C ARG A 302 -13.12 -4.46 6.46
N TYR A 303 -13.14 -3.34 5.75
CA TYR A 303 -12.81 -1.98 6.25
C TYR A 303 -11.35 -1.73 6.65
N TYR A 304 -10.51 -2.78 6.76
CA TYR A 304 -9.06 -2.61 6.89
C TYR A 304 -8.35 -2.41 5.55
N ILE A 305 -8.95 -2.93 4.48
CA ILE A 305 -8.52 -2.78 3.08
C ILE A 305 -9.76 -2.46 2.23
N PRO A 306 -9.60 -2.02 0.97
CA PRO A 306 -10.75 -1.69 0.11
C PRO A 306 -11.66 -2.89 -0.11
N ASP A 307 -12.97 -2.67 -0.09
CA ASP A 307 -13.97 -3.74 -0.15
C ASP A 307 -13.84 -4.63 -1.38
N LYS A 308 -13.59 -4.04 -2.56
CA LYS A 308 -13.37 -4.82 -3.79
C LYS A 308 -12.10 -5.69 -3.74
N VAL A 309 -11.08 -5.28 -2.97
CA VAL A 309 -9.88 -6.10 -2.74
C VAL A 309 -10.21 -7.25 -1.79
N VAL A 310 -11.08 -7.03 -0.79
CA VAL A 310 -11.60 -8.11 0.06
C VAL A 310 -12.32 -9.14 -0.81
N ASP A 311 -13.23 -8.70 -1.66
CA ASP A 311 -14.01 -9.60 -2.51
C ASP A 311 -13.07 -10.43 -3.42
N TYR A 312 -12.08 -9.79 -4.06
CA TYR A 312 -11.05 -10.47 -4.85
C TYR A 312 -10.28 -11.54 -4.07
N ILE A 313 -9.83 -11.22 -2.85
CA ILE A 313 -9.10 -12.16 -1.97
C ILE A 313 -9.96 -13.38 -1.64
N TYR A 314 -11.25 -13.18 -1.37
CA TYR A 314 -12.15 -14.27 -0.99
C TYR A 314 -12.47 -15.16 -2.18
N GLU A 315 -12.78 -14.56 -3.34
CA GLU A 315 -13.05 -15.26 -4.59
C GLU A 315 -11.88 -16.15 -5.02
N HIS A 316 -10.65 -15.65 -4.91
CA HIS A 316 -9.45 -16.37 -5.33
C HIS A 316 -8.84 -17.23 -4.21
N GLY A 317 -9.48 -17.33 -3.04
CA GLY A 317 -9.01 -18.16 -1.93
C GLY A 317 -7.66 -17.74 -1.33
N LEU A 318 -7.21 -16.51 -1.57
CA LEU A 318 -5.87 -16.04 -1.21
C LEU A 318 -5.69 -15.96 0.32
N TYR A 319 -4.46 -16.23 0.78
CA TYR A 319 -4.05 -16.13 2.18
C TYR A 319 -4.81 -17.05 3.15
N SER A 320 -5.40 -18.12 2.63
CA SER A 320 -6.06 -19.17 3.40
C SER A 320 -5.12 -20.36 3.61
N ASP A 321 -5.41 -21.23 4.60
CA ASP A 321 -4.67 -22.48 4.76
C ASP A 321 -4.90 -23.46 3.59
N ASP A 322 -5.98 -23.28 2.83
CA ASP A 322 -6.31 -24.10 1.66
C ASP A 322 -5.46 -23.78 0.43
N GLU A 323 -4.81 -22.61 0.39
CA GLU A 323 -3.84 -22.22 -0.64
C GLU A 323 -2.67 -23.23 -0.71
N LYS A 324 -2.22 -23.74 0.45
CA LYS A 324 -1.22 -24.81 0.53
C LYS A 324 -1.73 -26.13 -0.01
N LYS A 325 -2.98 -26.50 0.33
CA LYS A 325 -3.59 -27.75 -0.12
C LYS A 325 -3.85 -27.73 -1.63
N ALA A 326 -4.26 -26.60 -2.20
CA ALA A 326 -4.44 -26.43 -3.63
C ALA A 326 -3.11 -26.50 -4.40
N ALA A 327 -2.04 -25.87 -3.87
CA ALA A 327 -0.70 -25.95 -4.45
C ALA A 327 -0.09 -27.36 -4.38
N GLU A 328 -0.34 -28.10 -3.29
CA GLU A 328 0.08 -29.51 -3.15
C GLU A 328 -0.70 -30.44 -4.09
N LYS A 329 -2.01 -30.22 -4.25
CA LYS A 329 -2.86 -30.98 -5.16
C LYS A 329 -2.49 -30.73 -6.62
N GLY A 330 -2.22 -29.48 -7.00
CA GLY A 330 -1.76 -29.13 -8.36
C GLY A 330 -0.40 -29.71 -8.72
N LYS A 331 0.55 -29.78 -7.77
CA LYS A 331 1.83 -30.48 -7.97
C LYS A 331 1.67 -32.00 -8.09
N ALA A 332 0.76 -32.60 -7.34
CA ALA A 332 0.46 -34.03 -7.44
C ALA A 332 -0.17 -34.39 -8.79
N THR A 333 -1.06 -33.56 -9.33
CA THR A 333 -1.66 -33.76 -10.66
C THR A 333 -0.63 -33.60 -11.78
N ALA A 334 0.21 -32.56 -11.73
CA ALA A 334 1.26 -32.35 -12.73
C ALA A 334 2.32 -33.47 -12.74
N ALA A 335 2.64 -34.04 -11.57
CA ALA A 335 3.54 -35.20 -11.47
C ALA A 335 2.89 -36.51 -11.99
N ALA A 336 1.57 -36.64 -11.88
CA ALA A 336 0.82 -37.78 -12.41
C ALA A 336 0.67 -37.71 -13.94
N GLU A 337 0.53 -36.52 -14.51
CA GLU A 337 0.48 -36.33 -15.97
C GLU A 337 1.86 -36.52 -16.63
N ALA A 338 2.95 -36.10 -15.96
CA ALA A 338 4.32 -36.32 -16.45
C ALA A 338 4.73 -37.81 -16.43
N SER A 339 4.14 -38.65 -15.55
CA SER A 339 4.41 -40.09 -15.51
C SER A 339 3.54 -40.92 -16.46
N GLY A 340 2.48 -40.33 -17.03
CA GLY A 340 1.58 -40.98 -17.99
C GLY A 340 2.05 -40.97 -19.45
N SER A 341 3.11 -40.21 -19.78
CA SER A 341 3.57 -40.02 -21.17
C SER A 341 4.69 -40.98 -21.63
N SER A 342 4.98 -42.06 -20.89
CA SER A 342 6.09 -42.98 -21.20
C SER A 342 5.70 -44.44 -21.45
N GLN A 343 4.56 -44.70 -22.11
CA GLN A 343 4.31 -46.01 -22.71
C GLN A 343 3.72 -45.87 -24.12
N GLY A 344 4.51 -46.24 -25.13
CA GLY A 344 3.98 -46.34 -26.49
C GLY A 344 5.00 -46.36 -27.63
N VAL A 345 6.10 -47.12 -27.54
CA VAL A 345 6.77 -47.63 -28.75
C VAL A 345 7.32 -49.03 -28.48
N SER A 346 6.58 -50.06 -28.90
CA SER A 346 7.13 -51.40 -29.15
C SER A 346 6.91 -51.68 -30.63
N THR A 347 8.00 -51.76 -31.36
CA THR A 347 8.09 -52.10 -32.78
C THR A 347 8.33 -53.60 -32.95
N SER A 348 7.55 -54.15 -33.89
CA SER A 348 7.80 -55.32 -34.76
C SER A 348 7.80 -56.71 -34.15
#